data_AF-A0A751Y1U0-F1
#
_entry.id   AF-A0A751Y1U0-F1
#
_cell.length_a   1.000
_cell.length_b   1.000
_cell.length_c   1.000
_cell.angle_alpha   90.00
_cell.angle_beta   90.00
_cell.angle_gamma   90.00
#
_symmetry.space_group_name_H-M   'P 1'
#
loop_
_entity.id
_entity.type
_entity.pdbx_description
1 polymer ?
#
loop_
_entity_poly.entity_id
_entity_poly.type
_entity_poly.pdbx_seq_one_letter_code
_entity_poly.pdbx_strand_id
1 'polypeptide(L)'
;MLEFHNVPLKTILRRAIMSLPTNFNDILRFFEKDYDTAKEDNALSARGQFLQLYPLNHLKKMTLDDYVIGKGTASFCACVEVKTRTWANMQGATALKFGIYYGKSKSDPTVRYRF
;
A
#
# COMPACT_ATOMS: atom_id res chain seq x y z
N MET A 1 2.92 -39.80 25.71
CA MET A 1 2.27 -40.51 24.59
C MET A 1 0.79 -40.17 24.68
N LEU A 2 0.31 -39.26 23.83
CA LEU A 2 -1.02 -38.64 23.95
C LEU A 2 -2.06 -39.50 23.23
N GLU A 3 -3.02 -40.05 23.97
CA GLU A 3 -4.14 -40.82 23.40
C GLU A 3 -5.21 -39.88 22.84
N PHE A 4 -5.20 -39.67 21.52
CA PHE A 4 -6.27 -38.96 20.80
C PHE A 4 -7.07 -39.87 19.86
N HIS A 5 -6.95 -41.20 20.00
CA HIS A 5 -7.77 -42.13 19.24
C HIS A 5 -9.17 -42.20 19.86
N ASN A 6 -10.20 -41.71 19.14
CA ASN A 6 -11.64 -41.73 19.46
C ASN A 6 -12.25 -40.55 20.24
N VAL A 7 -11.73 -39.31 20.10
CA VAL A 7 -12.52 -38.14 20.54
C VAL A 7 -13.50 -37.73 19.43
N PRO A 8 -14.83 -37.70 19.66
CA PRO A 8 -15.80 -37.32 18.65
C PRO A 8 -15.58 -35.89 18.15
N LEU A 9 -15.71 -35.66 16.85
CA LEU A 9 -15.53 -34.34 16.21
C LEU A 9 -16.41 -33.25 16.86
N LYS A 10 -17.63 -33.61 17.31
CA LYS A 10 -18.54 -32.72 18.07
C LYS A 10 -17.96 -32.26 19.41
N THR A 11 -17.20 -33.11 20.08
CA THR A 11 -16.54 -32.81 21.37
C THR A 11 -15.35 -31.88 21.17
N ILE A 12 -14.58 -32.07 20.09
CA ILE A 12 -13.48 -31.19 19.70
C ILE A 12 -14.02 -29.81 19.32
N LEU A 13 -15.07 -29.74 18.48
CA LEU A 13 -15.71 -28.48 18.09
C LEU A 13 -16.35 -27.75 19.28
N ARG A 14 -17.05 -28.46 20.19
CA ARG A 14 -17.62 -27.81 21.38
C ARG A 14 -16.55 -27.23 22.30
N ARG A 15 -15.43 -27.93 22.49
CA ARG A 15 -14.30 -27.41 23.29
C ARG A 15 -13.65 -26.20 22.62
N ALA A 16 -13.47 -26.23 21.30
CA ALA A 16 -12.94 -25.10 20.54
C ALA A 16 -13.87 -23.87 20.57
N ILE A 17 -15.19 -24.07 20.50
CA ILE A 17 -16.18 -22.98 20.59
C ILE A 17 -16.26 -22.40 22.01
N MET A 18 -16.20 -23.24 23.06
CA MET A 18 -16.18 -22.78 24.46
C MET A 18 -14.87 -22.08 24.86
N SER A 19 -13.80 -22.23 24.08
CA SER A 19 -12.53 -21.51 24.29
C SER A 19 -12.44 -20.16 23.56
N LEU A 20 -13.44 -19.81 22.73
CA LEU A 20 -13.47 -18.51 22.07
C LEU A 20 -13.97 -17.43 23.05
N PRO A 21 -13.33 -16.26 23.08
CA PRO A 21 -13.79 -15.16 23.92
C PRO A 21 -15.24 -14.79 23.55
N THR A 22 -16.13 -14.83 24.55
CA THR A 22 -17.57 -14.59 24.36
C THR A 22 -17.99 -13.17 24.70
N ASN A 23 -17.15 -12.41 25.41
CA ASN A 23 -17.37 -10.98 25.63
C ASN A 23 -16.51 -10.14 24.66
N PHE A 24 -17.01 -8.96 24.33
CA PHE A 24 -16.40 -8.06 23.37
C PHE A 24 -14.97 -7.61 23.74
N ASN A 25 -14.70 -7.39 25.03
CA ASN A 25 -13.38 -6.95 25.49
C ASN A 25 -12.31 -8.04 25.31
N ASP A 26 -12.66 -9.30 25.52
CA ASP A 26 -11.73 -10.40 25.30
C ASP A 26 -11.51 -10.67 23.80
N ILE A 27 -12.54 -10.47 22.97
CA ILE A 27 -12.41 -10.50 21.50
C ILE A 27 -11.47 -9.39 21.03
N LEU A 28 -11.63 -8.17 21.56
CA LEU A 28 -10.75 -7.04 21.24
C LEU A 28 -9.31 -7.31 21.67
N ARG A 29 -9.07 -7.77 22.91
CA ARG A 29 -7.72 -8.12 23.38
C ARG A 29 -7.07 -9.21 22.55
N PHE A 30 -7.85 -10.21 22.13
CA PHE A 30 -7.36 -11.27 21.26
C PHE A 30 -6.98 -10.72 19.88
N PHE A 31 -7.83 -9.89 19.29
CA PHE A 31 -7.53 -9.21 18.03
C PHE A 31 -6.30 -8.30 18.14
N GLU A 32 -6.23 -7.44 19.16
CA GLU A 32 -5.10 -6.51 19.38
C GLU A 32 -3.76 -7.23 19.53
N LYS A 33 -3.76 -8.41 20.18
CA LYS A 33 -2.54 -9.22 20.36
C LYS A 33 -1.98 -9.71 19.03
N ASP A 34 -2.85 -10.09 18.10
CA ASP A 34 -2.48 -10.70 16.82
C ASP A 34 -2.51 -9.69 15.65
N TYR A 35 -2.98 -8.47 15.88
CA TYR A 35 -3.04 -7.41 14.88
C TYR A 35 -1.65 -6.84 14.60
N ASP A 36 -1.16 -7.07 13.39
CA ASP A 36 0.11 -6.52 12.92
C ASP A 36 -0.08 -5.10 12.38
N THR A 37 0.45 -4.10 13.09
CA THR A 37 0.43 -2.68 12.67
C THR A 37 1.51 -2.32 11.66
N ALA A 38 2.40 -3.25 11.30
CA ALA A 38 3.53 -2.95 10.44
C ALA A 38 3.08 -2.39 9.08
N LYS A 39 1.91 -2.80 8.58
CA LYS A 39 1.38 -2.28 7.32
C LYS A 39 1.03 -0.79 7.43
N GLU A 40 0.36 -0.39 8.49
CA GLU A 40 0.01 1.00 8.80
C GLU A 40 1.27 1.83 9.05
N ASP A 41 2.22 1.31 9.82
CA ASP A 41 3.48 1.99 10.12
C ASP A 41 4.30 2.23 8.85
N ASN A 42 4.37 1.24 7.96
CA ASN A 42 5.03 1.37 6.66
C ASN A 42 4.31 2.36 5.73
N ALA A 43 2.98 2.42 5.78
CA ALA A 43 2.20 3.41 5.04
C ALA A 43 2.46 4.84 5.56
N LEU A 44 2.47 5.03 6.88
CA LEU A 44 2.74 6.32 7.52
C LEU A 44 4.17 6.81 7.24
N SER A 45 5.15 5.91 7.29
CA SER A 45 6.54 6.21 6.95
C SER A 45 6.68 6.65 5.49
N ALA A 46 6.11 5.89 4.55
CA ALA A 46 6.14 6.25 3.12
C ALA A 46 5.46 7.59 2.84
N ARG A 47 4.34 7.88 3.51
CA ARG A 47 3.68 9.19 3.46
C ARG A 47 4.59 10.31 3.96
N GLY A 48 5.21 10.14 5.12
CA GLY A 48 6.10 11.13 5.71
C GLY A 48 7.28 11.46 4.79
N GLN A 49 7.94 10.45 4.25
CA GLN A 49 9.05 10.61 3.30
C GLN A 49 8.62 11.37 2.05
N PHE A 50 7.45 11.05 1.49
CA PHE A 50 6.91 11.74 0.32
C PHE A 50 6.65 13.23 0.59
N LEU A 51 6.02 13.55 1.73
CA LEU A 51 5.72 14.94 2.11
C LEU A 51 6.98 15.76 2.40
N GLN A 52 8.06 15.12 2.88
CA GLN A 52 9.36 15.78 3.05
C GLN A 52 10.04 16.09 1.72
N LEU A 53 9.91 15.21 0.72
CA LEU A 53 10.47 15.42 -0.63
C LEU A 53 9.69 16.49 -1.42
N TYR A 54 8.37 16.53 -1.25
CA TYR A 54 7.47 17.39 -2.02
C TYR A 54 6.62 18.33 -1.13
N PRO A 55 7.26 19.23 -0.36
CA PRO A 55 6.52 20.21 0.44
C PRO A 55 5.80 21.23 -0.45
N LEU A 56 4.72 21.83 0.07
CA LEU A 56 3.84 22.73 -0.69
C LEU A 56 4.58 23.90 -1.38
N ASN A 57 5.64 24.42 -0.75
CA ASN A 57 6.47 25.49 -1.30
C ASN A 57 7.31 25.04 -2.50
N HIS A 58 7.72 23.76 -2.54
CA HIS A 58 8.41 23.15 -3.67
C HIS A 58 7.45 22.92 -4.84
N LEU A 59 6.21 22.51 -4.56
CA LEU A 59 5.20 22.27 -5.61
C LEU A 59 4.99 23.49 -6.53
N LYS A 60 5.05 24.70 -5.96
CA LYS A 60 4.90 25.97 -6.72
C LYS A 60 6.06 26.26 -7.68
N LYS A 61 7.23 25.69 -7.43
CA LYS A 61 8.46 25.90 -8.20
C LYS A 61 8.82 24.70 -9.09
N MET A 62 8.00 23.65 -9.05
CA MET A 62 8.26 22.40 -9.74
C MET A 62 8.21 22.62 -11.25
N THR A 63 9.28 22.22 -11.94
CA THR A 63 9.29 22.23 -13.40
C THR A 63 8.49 21.04 -13.94
N LEU A 64 8.22 21.05 -15.24
CA LEU A 64 7.57 19.90 -15.87
C LEU A 64 8.43 18.63 -15.76
N ASP A 65 9.75 18.75 -15.80
CA ASP A 65 10.69 17.63 -15.66
C ASP A 65 10.72 17.05 -14.24
N ASP A 66 10.57 17.91 -13.24
CA ASP A 66 10.43 17.47 -11.85
C ASP A 66 9.10 16.75 -11.62
N TYR A 67 8.08 17.02 -12.44
CA TYR A 67 6.75 16.43 -12.33
C TYR A 67 6.63 15.07 -13.04
N VAL A 68 6.93 15.01 -14.34
CA VAL A 68 6.48 13.93 -15.23
C VAL A 68 7.16 12.59 -15.01
N ILE A 69 6.43 11.48 -15.22
CA ILE A 69 7.03 10.15 -15.33
C ILE A 69 7.59 9.89 -16.74
N GLY A 70 8.56 8.97 -16.85
CA GLY A 70 9.07 8.45 -18.12
C GLY A 70 10.41 9.02 -18.57
N LYS A 71 11.01 9.94 -17.81
CA LYS A 71 12.35 10.48 -18.03
C LYS A 71 13.49 9.61 -17.44
N GLY A 72 13.15 8.58 -16.66
CA GLY A 72 14.15 7.77 -15.93
C GLY A 72 14.73 8.46 -14.69
N THR A 73 14.15 9.59 -14.29
CA THR A 73 14.52 10.34 -13.08
C THR A 73 13.56 10.04 -11.93
N ALA A 74 13.97 10.36 -10.70
CA ALA A 74 13.13 10.31 -9.51
C ALA A 74 12.18 11.53 -9.43
N SER A 75 11.36 11.72 -10.46
CA SER A 75 10.35 12.79 -10.53
C SER A 75 9.16 12.53 -9.62
N PHE A 76 8.30 13.55 -9.45
CA PHE A 76 7.11 13.50 -8.62
C PHE A 76 6.23 12.30 -8.94
N CYS A 77 5.80 12.13 -10.20
CA CYS A 77 4.95 11.02 -10.61
C CYS A 77 5.65 9.66 -10.46
N ALA A 78 6.97 9.57 -10.68
CA ALA A 78 7.71 8.34 -10.44
C ALA A 78 7.76 7.98 -8.93
N CYS A 79 7.92 8.97 -8.07
CA CYS A 79 7.84 8.80 -6.62
C CYS A 79 6.44 8.37 -6.17
N VAL A 80 5.38 9.00 -6.69
CA VAL A 80 3.98 8.60 -6.44
C VAL A 80 3.71 7.15 -6.89
N GLU A 81 4.30 6.70 -7.99
CA GLU A 81 4.04 5.34 -8.47
C GLU A 81 4.78 4.26 -7.67
N VAL A 82 6.00 4.54 -7.22
CA VAL A 82 6.89 3.53 -6.65
C VAL A 82 7.09 3.70 -5.15
N LYS A 83 7.40 4.92 -4.70
CA LYS A 83 7.80 5.20 -3.31
C LYS A 83 6.62 5.21 -2.35
N THR A 84 5.41 5.48 -2.83
CA THR A 84 4.21 5.43 -1.99
C THR A 84 3.48 4.09 -2.06
N ARG A 85 4.05 3.02 -2.65
CA ARG A 85 3.33 1.75 -2.87
C ARG A 85 2.68 1.16 -1.61
N THR A 86 3.33 1.27 -0.45
CA THR A 86 2.80 0.79 0.85
C THR A 86 1.67 1.66 1.39
N TRP A 87 1.55 2.90 0.92
CA TRP A 87 0.55 3.89 1.36
C TRP A 87 -0.58 4.10 0.34
N ALA A 88 -0.21 4.45 -0.90
CA ALA A 88 -1.08 4.73 -2.03
C ALA A 88 -0.53 3.95 -3.24
N ASN A 89 -1.07 2.75 -3.46
CA ASN A 89 -0.67 1.88 -4.56
C ASN A 89 -1.26 2.38 -5.90
N MET A 90 -0.50 3.20 -6.62
CA MET A 90 -0.90 3.79 -7.91
C MET A 90 -0.47 2.98 -9.14
N GLN A 91 0.04 1.76 -8.95
CA GLN A 91 0.51 0.90 -10.03
C GLN A 91 -0.64 0.22 -10.79
N GLY A 92 -0.37 -0.26 -12.01
CA GLY A 92 -1.32 -1.07 -12.79
C GLY A 92 -2.14 -0.30 -13.83
N ALA A 93 -1.90 1.01 -13.98
CA ALA A 93 -2.48 1.83 -15.05
C ALA A 93 -1.38 2.56 -15.83
N THR A 94 -1.69 2.95 -17.07
CA THR A 94 -0.75 3.66 -17.95
C THR A 94 -0.38 5.04 -17.40
N ALA A 95 0.72 5.61 -17.90
CA ALA A 95 1.19 6.94 -17.50
C ALA A 95 0.16 8.08 -17.74
N LEU A 96 -0.87 7.84 -18.55
CA LEU A 96 -1.98 8.76 -18.79
C LEU A 96 -2.70 9.17 -17.49
N LYS A 97 -2.67 8.32 -16.45
CA LYS A 97 -3.26 8.61 -15.13
C LYS A 97 -2.69 9.85 -14.45
N PHE A 98 -1.50 10.31 -14.86
CA PHE A 98 -0.86 11.51 -14.35
C PHE A 98 -1.23 12.78 -15.13
N GLY A 99 -2.08 12.68 -16.16
CA GLY A 99 -2.39 13.78 -17.07
C GLY A 99 -1.23 14.05 -18.03
N ILE A 100 -0.08 14.46 -17.50
CA ILE A 100 1.11 14.76 -18.30
C ILE A 100 2.20 13.72 -18.06
N TYR A 101 2.77 13.18 -19.13
CA TYR A 101 3.87 12.22 -19.06
C TYR A 101 4.85 12.38 -20.22
N TYR A 102 6.08 11.88 -20.05
CA TYR A 102 7.09 11.87 -21.10
C TYR A 102 7.24 10.47 -21.68
N GLY A 103 6.91 10.30 -22.95
CA GLY A 103 6.96 8.97 -23.56
C GLY A 103 6.35 8.90 -24.95
N LYS A 104 6.05 7.67 -25.36
CA LYS A 104 5.39 7.35 -26.63
C LYS A 104 3.93 6.94 -26.41
N SER A 105 3.10 7.05 -27.43
CA SER A 105 1.76 6.48 -27.45
C SER A 105 1.71 5.29 -28.42
N LYS A 106 0.57 4.59 -28.44
CA LYS A 106 0.35 3.49 -29.39
C LYS A 106 0.37 3.98 -30.86
N SER A 107 -0.15 5.18 -31.11
CA SER A 107 -0.25 5.77 -32.45
C SER A 107 0.98 6.57 -32.86
N ASP A 108 1.83 6.97 -31.91
CA ASP A 108 2.97 7.83 -32.16
C ASP A 108 4.19 7.36 -31.35
N PRO A 109 5.21 6.80 -32.00
CA PRO A 109 6.38 6.24 -31.33
C PRO A 109 7.37 7.31 -30.84
N THR A 110 7.17 8.59 -31.17
CA THR A 110 8.08 9.66 -30.75
C THR A 110 8.02 9.86 -29.25
N VAL A 111 9.20 10.01 -28.63
CA VAL A 111 9.32 10.27 -27.20
C VAL A 111 9.24 11.78 -27.00
N ARG A 112 8.17 12.25 -26.36
CA ARG A 112 7.93 13.67 -26.06
C ARG A 112 6.97 13.81 -24.88
N TYR A 113 6.77 15.03 -24.40
CA TYR A 113 5.67 15.31 -23.48
C TYR A 113 4.33 15.04 -24.15
N ARG A 114 3.40 14.46 -23.39
CA ARG A 114 2.02 14.16 -23.79
C ARG A 114 1.09 14.72 -22.74
N PHE A 115 0.03 15.37 -23.20
CA PHE A 115 -0.99 16.07 -22.43
C PHE A 115 -2.36 15.42 -22.66
#